data_AF-A0A7J8B3E2-F1
#
_entry.id   AF-A0A7J8B3E2-F1
#
_cell.length_a   1.000
_cell.length_b   1.000
_cell.length_c   1.000
_cell.angle_alpha   90.00
_cell.angle_beta   90.00
_cell.angle_gamma   90.00
#
_symmetry.space_group_name_H-M   'P 1'
#
loop_
_entity.id
_entity.type
_entity.pdbx_description
1 polymer ?
#
loop_
_entity_poly.entity_id
_entity_poly.type
_entity_poly.pdbx_seq_one_letter_code
_entity_poly.pdbx_strand_id
1 'polypeptide(L)'
;MVDILRALEKLRKLRKEAAARKGVCPPASADETFEHHLQRLRKLIKKRSELYEAEERALRVMLEGEQEEERKRELEKKQRKEKEKFLLQKREIESKLFGDPDEFPLAHLLQPFRQYYLQAEHSLPALIQIRHDWDQYLVPSDHPDGSSVPQGWVLPPLPSNDIWATAIKLR
;
A
#
# COMPACT_ATOMS: atom_id res chain seq x y z
N MET A 1 27.80 2.22 -38.07
CA MET A 1 29.24 2.34 -37.72
C MET A 1 30.04 1.13 -38.19
N VAL A 2 29.64 -0.10 -37.86
CA VAL A 2 30.28 -1.33 -38.37
C VAL A 2 30.20 -1.45 -39.90
N ASP A 3 29.10 -1.00 -40.50
CA ASP A 3 28.91 -1.04 -41.96
C ASP A 3 29.87 -0.12 -42.73
N ILE A 4 30.27 0.99 -42.11
CA ILE A 4 31.24 1.93 -42.68
C ILE A 4 32.62 1.27 -42.75
N LEU A 5 33.03 0.54 -41.71
CA LEU A 5 34.29 -0.21 -41.73
C LEU A 5 34.27 -1.34 -42.77
N ARG A 6 33.14 -2.05 -42.91
CA ARG A 6 32.97 -3.05 -43.98
C ARG A 6 33.02 -2.43 -45.38
N ALA A 7 32.45 -1.24 -45.55
CA ALA A 7 32.53 -0.51 -46.82
C ALA A 7 33.96 -0.08 -47.15
N LEU A 8 34.73 0.38 -46.16
CA LEU A 8 36.14 0.73 -46.32
C LEU A 8 37.01 -0.47 -46.72
N GLU A 9 36.77 -1.64 -46.13
CA GLU A 9 37.47 -2.89 -46.51
C GLU A 9 37.16 -3.30 -47.96
N LYS A 10 35.89 -3.22 -48.37
CA LYS A 10 35.48 -3.50 -49.75
C LYS A 10 36.11 -2.53 -50.73
N LEU A 11 36.10 -1.23 -50.41
CA LEU A 11 36.69 -0.18 -51.25
C LEU A 11 38.22 -0.39 -51.40
N ARG A 12 38.89 -0.77 -50.32
CA ARG A 12 40.33 -1.09 -50.33
C ARG A 12 40.63 -2.30 -51.22
N LYS A 13 39.85 -3.39 -51.10
CA LYS A 13 39.99 -4.60 -51.95
C LYS A 13 39.84 -4.27 -53.44
N LEU A 14 38.78 -3.55 -53.80
CA LEU A 14 38.55 -3.12 -55.19
C LEU A 14 39.69 -2.26 -55.74
N ARG A 15 40.24 -1.36 -54.92
CA ARG A 15 41.40 -0.53 -55.32
C ARG A 15 42.67 -1.36 -55.52
N LYS A 16 42.91 -2.38 -54.70
CA LYS A 16 44.05 -3.30 -54.88
C LYS A 16 43.92 -4.14 -56.15
N GLU A 17 42.73 -4.68 -56.41
CA GLU A 17 42.45 -5.44 -57.64
C GLU A 17 42.61 -4.57 -58.90
N ALA A 18 42.14 -3.32 -58.86
CA ALA A 18 42.30 -2.38 -59.97
C ALA A 18 43.77 -1.98 -60.21
N ALA A 19 44.57 -1.84 -59.14
CA ALA A 19 46.01 -1.56 -59.25
C ALA A 19 46.79 -2.77 -59.79
N ALA A 20 46.46 -3.98 -59.33
CA ALA A 20 47.06 -5.22 -59.81
C ALA A 20 46.82 -5.46 -61.31
N ARG A 21 45.61 -5.16 -61.81
CA ARG A 21 45.31 -5.19 -63.26
C ARG A 21 46.13 -4.20 -64.09
N LYS A 22 46.64 -3.13 -63.46
CA LYS A 22 47.55 -2.14 -64.06
C LYS A 22 49.03 -2.48 -63.85
N GLY A 23 49.35 -3.64 -63.26
CA GLY A 23 50.70 -4.09 -62.97
C GLY A 23 51.36 -3.44 -61.75
N VAL A 24 50.61 -2.66 -60.95
CA VAL A 24 51.13 -1.95 -59.77
C VAL A 24 50.61 -2.65 -58.50
N CYS A 25 51.52 -3.23 -57.73
CA CYS A 25 51.21 -3.80 -56.42
C CYS A 25 51.62 -2.84 -55.30
N PRO A 26 50.69 -2.42 -54.42
CA PRO A 26 51.04 -1.69 -53.21
C PRO A 26 52.01 -2.49 -52.32
N PRO A 27 52.92 -1.83 -51.60
CA PRO A 27 53.85 -2.50 -50.69
C PRO A 27 53.10 -3.14 -49.51
N ALA A 28 53.60 -4.29 -49.03
CA ALA A 28 52.98 -5.06 -47.94
C ALA A 28 52.82 -4.25 -46.64
N SER A 29 53.72 -3.30 -46.36
CA SER A 29 53.63 -2.39 -45.20
C SER A 29 52.39 -1.50 -45.22
N ALA A 30 51.88 -1.15 -46.41
CA ALA A 30 50.66 -0.36 -46.55
C ALA A 30 49.40 -1.17 -46.24
N ASP A 31 49.45 -2.50 -46.35
CA ASP A 31 48.36 -3.39 -45.93
C ASP A 31 48.36 -3.59 -44.42
N GLU A 32 49.52 -3.87 -43.85
CA GLU A 32 49.66 -4.08 -42.40
C GLU A 32 49.20 -2.85 -41.62
N THR A 33 49.58 -1.65 -42.07
CA THR A 33 49.12 -0.40 -41.47
C THR A 33 47.60 -0.22 -41.58
N PHE A 34 47.01 -0.52 -42.75
CA PHE A 34 45.57 -0.41 -42.95
C PHE A 34 44.78 -1.39 -42.05
N GLU A 35 45.21 -2.65 -42.02
CA GLU A 35 44.61 -3.69 -41.16
C GLU A 35 44.75 -3.34 -39.68
N HIS A 36 45.91 -2.85 -39.25
CA HIS A 36 46.13 -2.42 -37.89
C HIS A 36 45.19 -1.26 -37.49
N HIS A 37 45.03 -0.26 -38.35
CA HIS A 37 44.10 0.84 -38.10
C HIS A 37 42.63 0.36 -38.04
N LEU A 38 42.25 -0.55 -38.94
CA LEU A 38 40.91 -1.16 -38.94
C LEU A 38 40.63 -1.94 -37.66
N GLN A 39 41.58 -2.77 -37.22
CA GLN A 39 41.46 -3.53 -35.98
C GLN A 39 41.34 -2.60 -34.76
N ARG A 40 42.13 -1.53 -34.72
CA ARG A 40 42.02 -0.52 -33.66
C ARG A 40 40.65 0.15 -33.65
N LEU A 41 40.11 0.54 -34.81
CA LEU A 41 38.78 1.13 -34.93
C LEU A 41 37.67 0.14 -34.55
N ARG A 42 37.77 -1.12 -34.95
CA ARG A 42 36.83 -2.18 -34.55
C ARG A 42 36.80 -2.36 -33.03
N LYS A 43 37.97 -2.40 -32.38
CA LYS A 43 38.09 -2.48 -30.91
C LYS A 43 37.46 -1.27 -30.22
N LEU A 44 37.73 -0.06 -30.74
CA LEU A 44 37.16 1.17 -30.19
C LEU A 44 35.64 1.20 -30.30
N ILE A 45 35.09 0.87 -31.47
CA ILE A 45 33.63 0.83 -31.69
C ILE A 45 32.99 -0.19 -30.75
N LYS A 46 33.55 -1.40 -30.66
CA LYS A 46 33.04 -2.45 -29.77
C LYS A 46 32.98 -1.97 -28.31
N LYS A 47 34.09 -1.41 -27.81
CA LYS A 47 34.16 -0.88 -26.44
C LYS A 47 33.14 0.24 -26.20
N ARG A 48 32.97 1.14 -27.16
CA ARG A 48 32.00 2.24 -27.04
C ARG A 48 30.56 1.74 -27.07
N SER A 49 30.24 0.79 -27.94
CA SER A 49 28.93 0.15 -28.00
C SER A 49 28.59 -0.53 -26.69
N GLU A 50 29.52 -1.28 -26.09
CA GLU A 50 29.30 -1.93 -24.79
C GLU A 50 29.01 -0.92 -23.67
N LEU A 51 29.72 0.22 -23.65
CA LEU A 51 29.49 1.28 -22.67
C LEU A 51 28.12 1.94 -22.84
N TYR A 52 27.75 2.31 -24.06
CA TYR A 52 26.44 2.92 -24.33
C TYR A 52 25.29 1.97 -24.06
N GLU A 53 25.46 0.68 -24.36
CA GLU A 53 24.49 -0.37 -24.03
C GLU A 53 24.29 -0.51 -22.52
N ALA A 54 25.38 -0.46 -21.73
CA ALA A 54 25.29 -0.52 -20.29
C ALA A 54 24.61 0.73 -19.70
N GLU A 55 24.95 1.91 -20.23
CA GLU A 55 24.35 3.19 -19.85
C GLU A 55 22.85 3.21 -20.17
N GLU A 56 22.47 2.81 -21.39
CA GLU A 56 21.06 2.74 -21.80
C GLU A 56 20.25 1.80 -20.91
N ARG A 57 20.80 0.64 -20.55
CA ARG A 57 20.15 -0.29 -19.62
C ARG A 57 19.98 0.32 -18.23
N ALA A 58 21.00 0.99 -17.71
CA ALA A 58 20.91 1.66 -16.41
C ALA A 58 19.84 2.76 -16.42
N LEU A 59 19.81 3.59 -17.46
CA LEU A 59 18.80 4.64 -17.62
C LEU A 59 17.39 4.06 -17.73
N ARG A 60 17.21 2.95 -18.44
CA ARG A 60 15.90 2.27 -18.54
C ARG A 60 15.39 1.79 -17.19
N VAL A 61 16.25 1.16 -16.39
CA VAL A 61 15.90 0.71 -15.03
C VAL A 61 15.56 1.89 -14.13
N MET A 62 16.30 2.99 -14.21
CA MET A 62 16.00 4.20 -13.44
C MET A 62 14.64 4.79 -13.81
N LEU A 63 14.31 4.85 -15.10
CA LEU A 63 13.03 5.38 -15.57
C LEU A 63 11.85 4.49 -15.14
N GLU A 64 12.00 3.17 -15.26
CA GLU A 64 10.99 2.21 -14.79
C GLU A 64 10.79 2.33 -13.27
N GLY A 65 11.88 2.47 -12.52
CA GLY A 65 11.84 2.66 -11.06
C GLY A 65 11.17 3.98 -10.64
N GLU A 66 11.41 5.07 -11.37
CA GLU A 66 10.76 6.36 -11.12
C GLU A 66 9.24 6.29 -11.36
N GLN A 67 8.82 5.67 -12.47
CA GLN A 67 7.39 5.47 -12.76
C GLN A 67 6.71 4.57 -11.73
N GLU A 68 7.38 3.53 -11.25
CA GLU A 68 6.84 2.65 -10.22
C GLU A 68 6.72 3.35 -8.87
N GLU A 69 7.73 4.13 -8.46
CA GLU A 69 7.69 5.00 -7.29
C GLU A 69 6.55 6.02 -7.37
N GLU A 70 6.35 6.67 -8.52
CA GLU A 70 5.28 7.64 -8.71
C GLU A 70 3.90 6.99 -8.55
N ARG A 71 3.67 5.84 -9.19
CA ARG A 71 2.43 5.05 -9.03
C ARG A 71 2.19 4.66 -7.58
N LYS A 72 3.23 4.23 -6.87
CA LYS A 72 3.13 3.87 -5.45
C LYS A 72 2.75 5.08 -4.59
N ARG A 73 3.38 6.24 -4.83
CA ARG A 73 3.06 7.50 -4.13
C ARG A 73 1.64 7.97 -4.40
N GLU A 74 1.15 7.83 -5.63
CA GLU A 74 -0.24 8.16 -5.96
C GLU A 74 -1.23 7.26 -5.23
N LEU A 75 -0.95 5.95 -5.17
CA LEU A 75 -1.79 5.00 -4.46
C LEU A 75 -1.81 5.29 -2.95
N GLU A 76 -0.65 5.56 -2.35
CA GLU A 76 -0.57 5.96 -0.93
C GLU A 76 -1.33 7.26 -0.65
N LYS A 77 -1.23 8.26 -1.53
CA LYS A 77 -2.01 9.50 -1.42
C LYS A 77 -3.52 9.23 -1.50
N LYS A 78 -3.96 8.37 -2.42
CA LYS A 78 -5.39 7.97 -2.53
C LYS A 78 -5.86 7.28 -1.25
N GLN A 79 -5.12 6.29 -0.75
CA GLN A 79 -5.45 5.59 0.49
C GLN A 79 -5.50 6.52 1.70
N ARG A 80 -4.57 7.48 1.81
CA ARG A 80 -4.60 8.49 2.89
C ARG A 80 -5.87 9.35 2.82
N LYS A 81 -6.23 9.83 1.62
CA LYS A 81 -7.47 10.61 1.42
C LYS A 81 -8.72 9.80 1.74
N GLU A 82 -8.77 8.52 1.37
CA GLU A 82 -9.90 7.64 1.71
C GLU A 82 -10.01 7.40 3.21
N LYS A 83 -8.88 7.13 3.89
CA LYS A 83 -8.84 7.00 5.35
C LYS A 83 -9.30 8.28 6.05
N GLU A 84 -8.87 9.44 5.56
CA GLU A 84 -9.27 10.73 6.10
C GLU A 84 -10.77 10.99 5.90
N LYS A 85 -11.31 10.69 4.72
CA LYS A 85 -12.75 10.76 4.45
C LYS A 85 -13.55 9.84 5.36
N PHE A 86 -13.09 8.61 5.53
CA PHE A 86 -13.74 7.65 6.42
C PHE A 86 -13.73 8.14 7.88
N LEU A 87 -12.61 8.69 8.36
CA LEU A 87 -12.51 9.28 9.69
C LEU A 87 -13.41 10.50 9.86
N LEU A 88 -13.56 11.32 8.83
CA LEU A 88 -14.46 12.47 8.84
C LEU A 88 -15.92 12.01 8.91
N GLN A 89 -16.32 11.05 8.06
CA GLN A 89 -17.66 10.46 8.08
C GLN A 89 -17.96 9.80 9.42
N LYS A 90 -17.00 9.09 10.01
CA LYS A 90 -17.15 8.50 11.34
C LYS A 90 -17.42 9.58 12.39
N ARG A 91 -16.64 10.67 12.39
CA ARG A 91 -16.86 11.81 13.30
C ARG A 91 -18.21 12.48 13.08
N GLU A 92 -18.64 12.66 11.84
CA GLU A 92 -19.98 13.20 11.53
C GLU A 92 -21.10 12.30 12.05
N ILE A 93 -20.95 10.96 11.91
CA ILE A 93 -21.91 10.00 12.45
C ILE A 93 -21.92 10.04 13.97
N GLU A 94 -20.75 10.05 14.61
CA GLU A 94 -20.63 10.15 16.07
C GLU A 94 -21.28 11.44 16.59
N SER A 95 -21.01 12.58 15.95
CA SER A 95 -21.64 13.87 16.28
C SER A 95 -23.17 13.83 16.11
N LYS A 96 -23.69 13.25 15.02
CA LYS A 96 -25.15 13.12 14.82
C LYS A 96 -25.83 12.18 15.82
N LEU A 97 -25.15 11.13 16.27
CA LEU A 97 -25.71 10.13 17.20
C LEU A 97 -25.59 10.55 18.66
N PHE A 98 -24.48 11.21 19.03
CA PHE A 98 -24.12 11.47 20.43
C PHE A 98 -24.00 12.97 20.76
N GLY A 99 -24.17 13.85 19.78
CA GLY A 99 -23.97 15.29 19.89
C GLY A 99 -22.51 15.69 19.70
N ASP A 100 -22.26 16.98 19.46
CA ASP A 100 -20.91 17.50 19.37
C ASP A 100 -20.23 17.51 20.76
N PRO A 101 -19.04 16.90 20.89
CA PRO A 101 -18.34 16.81 22.17
C PRO A 101 -17.91 18.19 22.70
N ASP A 102 -17.69 19.16 21.80
CA ASP A 102 -17.23 20.51 22.14
C ASP A 102 -18.37 21.48 22.48
N GLU A 103 -19.60 21.20 22.02
CA GLU A 103 -20.76 22.08 22.24
C GLU A 103 -21.54 21.75 23.52
N PHE A 104 -21.36 20.55 24.09
CA PHE A 104 -22.19 20.07 25.19
C PHE A 104 -21.42 19.83 26.51
N PRO A 105 -21.60 20.67 27.53
CA PRO A 105 -21.14 20.41 28.91
C PRO A 105 -21.81 19.18 29.56
N LEU A 106 -22.79 18.54 28.89
CA LEU A 106 -23.47 17.35 29.40
C LEU A 106 -22.53 16.16 29.59
N ALA A 107 -21.43 16.07 28.85
CA ALA A 107 -20.40 15.05 29.11
C ALA A 107 -19.85 15.18 30.54
N HIS A 108 -19.77 16.42 31.07
CA HIS A 108 -19.36 16.71 32.44
C HIS A 108 -20.49 16.43 33.44
N LEU A 109 -21.75 16.72 33.10
CA LEU A 109 -22.92 16.41 33.94
C LEU A 109 -23.19 14.90 34.07
N LEU A 110 -22.89 14.13 33.02
CA LEU A 110 -22.99 12.67 33.02
C LEU A 110 -21.74 11.97 33.55
N GLN A 111 -20.65 12.72 33.78
CA GLN A 111 -19.39 12.17 34.27
C GLN A 111 -19.51 11.44 35.61
N PRO A 112 -20.29 11.92 36.61
CA PRO A 112 -20.49 11.17 37.85
C PRO A 112 -21.16 9.81 37.60
N PHE A 113 -22.15 9.74 36.70
CA PHE A 113 -22.81 8.48 36.34
C PHE A 113 -21.85 7.55 35.61
N ARG A 114 -21.06 8.08 34.66
CA ARG A 114 -20.06 7.29 33.95
C ARG A 114 -19.00 6.74 34.91
N GLN A 115 -18.53 7.56 35.86
CA GLN A 115 -17.59 7.12 36.90
C GLN A 115 -18.21 6.05 37.81
N TYR A 116 -19.48 6.20 38.18
CA TYR A 116 -20.20 5.20 38.96
C TYR A 116 -20.32 3.86 38.22
N TYR A 117 -20.70 3.86 36.94
CA TYR A 117 -20.85 2.60 36.17
C TYR A 117 -19.51 1.96 35.77
N LEU A 118 -18.45 2.76 35.57
CA LEU A 118 -17.12 2.28 35.18
C LEU A 118 -16.15 2.12 36.37
N GLN A 119 -16.63 2.27 37.61
CA GLN A 119 -15.77 2.20 38.81
C GLN A 119 -14.99 0.88 38.92
N ALA A 120 -15.58 -0.23 38.47
CA ALA A 120 -14.95 -1.55 38.45
C ALA A 120 -13.73 -1.64 37.52
N GLU A 121 -13.67 -0.85 36.44
CA GLU A 121 -12.53 -0.83 35.51
C GLU A 121 -11.32 -0.11 36.11
N HIS A 122 -11.56 0.78 37.07
CA HIS A 122 -10.55 1.69 37.62
C HIS A 122 -10.18 1.37 39.08
N SER A 123 -10.94 0.51 39.76
CA SER A 123 -10.76 0.20 41.19
C SER A 123 -11.11 -1.26 41.49
N LEU A 124 -10.09 -2.05 41.87
CA LEU A 124 -10.27 -3.43 42.30
C LEU A 124 -11.22 -3.59 43.50
N PRO A 125 -11.15 -2.74 44.57
CA PRO A 125 -12.15 -2.77 45.64
C PRO A 125 -13.58 -2.56 45.14
N ALA A 126 -13.80 -1.64 44.20
CA ALA A 126 -15.13 -1.40 43.64
C ALA A 126 -15.63 -2.60 42.84
N LEU A 127 -14.75 -3.26 42.07
CA LEU A 127 -15.08 -4.51 41.38
C LEU A 127 -15.50 -5.61 42.36
N ILE A 128 -14.74 -5.80 43.44
CA ILE A 128 -15.04 -6.81 44.46
C ILE A 128 -16.38 -6.50 45.15
N GLN A 129 -16.63 -5.23 45.50
CA GLN A 129 -17.89 -4.83 46.12
C GLN A 129 -19.09 -5.07 45.18
N ILE A 130 -18.99 -4.64 43.92
CA ILE A 130 -20.04 -4.89 42.92
C ILE A 130 -20.30 -6.40 42.80
N ARG A 131 -19.24 -7.21 42.74
CA ARG A 131 -19.38 -8.65 42.67
C ARG A 131 -20.09 -9.22 43.89
N HIS A 132 -19.70 -8.78 45.08
CA HIS A 132 -20.32 -9.19 46.34
C HIS A 132 -21.80 -8.82 46.39
N ASP A 133 -22.17 -7.62 45.94
CA ASP A 133 -23.56 -7.16 45.89
C ASP A 133 -24.39 -8.03 44.93
N TRP A 134 -23.83 -8.43 43.79
CA TRP A 134 -24.48 -9.39 42.88
C TRP A 134 -24.59 -10.79 43.48
N ASP A 135 -23.57 -11.24 44.20
CA ASP A 135 -23.55 -12.57 44.82
C ASP A 135 -24.63 -12.74 45.90
N GLN A 136 -25.16 -11.64 46.48
CA GLN A 136 -26.32 -11.68 47.39
C GLN A 136 -27.60 -12.21 46.73
N TYR A 137 -27.70 -12.12 45.41
CA TYR A 137 -28.86 -12.59 44.64
C TYR A 137 -28.68 -14.01 44.09
N LEU A 138 -27.52 -14.63 44.33
CA LEU A 138 -27.31 -16.03 43.98
C LEU A 138 -27.96 -16.92 45.04
N VAL A 139 -28.91 -17.73 44.60
CA VAL A 139 -29.58 -18.72 45.44
C VAL A 139 -29.29 -20.14 44.94
N PRO A 140 -29.34 -21.16 45.82
CA PRO A 140 -29.24 -22.55 45.40
C PRO A 140 -30.28 -22.90 44.32
N SER A 141 -29.99 -23.92 43.49
CA SER A 141 -30.89 -24.37 42.41
C SER A 141 -32.30 -24.72 42.88
N ASP A 142 -32.42 -25.11 44.14
CA ASP A 142 -33.67 -25.62 44.73
C ASP A 142 -34.44 -24.52 45.48
N HIS A 143 -33.96 -23.27 45.45
CA HIS A 143 -34.59 -22.14 46.13
C HIS A 143 -35.86 -21.68 45.38
N PRO A 144 -37.00 -21.49 46.06
CA PRO A 144 -38.27 -21.17 45.41
C PRO A 144 -38.25 -19.84 44.63
N ASP A 145 -37.50 -18.85 45.11
CA ASP A 145 -37.32 -17.55 44.44
C ASP A 145 -36.14 -17.53 43.44
N GLY A 146 -35.50 -18.69 43.21
CA GLY A 146 -34.42 -18.82 42.25
C GLY A 146 -34.91 -18.85 40.81
N SER A 147 -34.19 -18.18 39.92
CA SER A 147 -34.44 -18.24 38.49
C SER A 147 -33.22 -18.79 37.75
N SER A 148 -33.46 -19.73 36.83
CA SER A 148 -32.42 -20.25 35.93
C SER A 148 -32.34 -19.40 34.66
N VAL A 149 -31.14 -19.34 34.06
CA VAL A 149 -30.96 -18.74 32.74
C VAL A 149 -31.87 -19.47 31.73
N PRO A 150 -32.71 -18.75 30.96
CA PRO A 150 -33.59 -19.36 29.96
C PRO A 150 -32.78 -20.15 28.91
N GLN A 151 -33.19 -21.38 28.62
CA GLN A 151 -32.52 -22.24 27.62
C GLN A 151 -32.89 -21.91 26.16
N GLY A 152 -33.71 -20.88 25.92
CA GLY A 152 -34.22 -20.52 24.59
C GLY A 152 -34.50 -19.03 24.43
N TRP A 153 -35.10 -18.67 23.29
CA TRP A 153 -35.46 -17.28 22.99
C TRP A 153 -36.52 -16.77 23.98
N VAL A 154 -36.18 -15.73 24.73
CA VAL A 154 -37.13 -15.00 25.57
C VAL A 154 -37.95 -14.10 24.67
N LEU A 155 -39.24 -14.41 24.54
CA LEU A 155 -40.18 -13.54 23.84
C LEU A 155 -40.47 -12.33 24.73
N PRO A 156 -40.29 -11.10 24.22
CA PRO A 156 -40.61 -9.91 25.00
C PRO A 156 -42.11 -9.87 25.31
N PRO A 157 -42.50 -9.30 26.45
CA PRO A 157 -43.90 -9.06 26.75
C PRO A 157 -44.53 -8.11 25.73
N LEU A 158 -45.86 -8.08 25.69
CA LEU A 158 -46.60 -7.13 24.87
C LEU A 158 -46.15 -5.69 25.18
N PRO A 159 -46.10 -4.80 24.17
CA PRO A 159 -45.72 -3.42 24.39
C PRO A 159 -46.56 -2.78 25.49
N SER A 160 -45.90 -2.09 26.41
CA SER A 160 -46.55 -1.48 27.57
C SER A 160 -47.44 -0.28 27.23
N ASN A 161 -47.34 0.27 26.00
CA ASN A 161 -48.21 1.32 25.48
C ASN A 161 -48.22 1.29 23.94
N ASP A 162 -49.27 1.85 23.34
CA ASP A 162 -49.51 1.96 21.89
C ASP A 162 -48.35 2.63 21.15
N ILE A 163 -47.70 3.64 21.75
CA ILE A 163 -46.53 4.31 21.16
C ILE A 163 -45.38 3.30 20.94
N TRP A 164 -45.06 2.50 21.97
CA TRP A 164 -44.02 1.47 21.86
C TRP A 164 -44.45 0.33 20.92
N ALA A 165 -45.75 0.03 20.84
CA ALA A 165 -46.28 -0.96 19.90
C ALA A 165 -45.99 -0.59 18.44
N THR A 166 -45.98 0.70 18.09
CA THR A 166 -45.64 1.14 16.72
C THR A 166 -44.20 0.84 16.29
N ALA A 167 -43.28 0.72 17.26
CA ALA A 167 -41.87 0.44 17.00
C ALA A 167 -41.59 -1.05 16.79
N ILE A 168 -42.44 -1.93 17.32
CA ILE A 168 -42.33 -3.39 17.17
C ILE A 168 -43.11 -3.82 15.93
N LYS A 169 -42.65 -3.41 14.74
CA LYS A 169 -43.15 -4.00 13.49
C LYS A 169 -42.63 -5.43 13.38
N LEU A 170 -43.52 -6.39 13.57
CA LEU A 170 -43.32 -7.80 13.19
C LEU A 170 -42.98 -7.85 11.70
N ARG A 171 -41.77 -8.34 11.39
CA ARG A 171 -41.42 -8.83 10.06
C ARG A 171 -41.85 -10.27 9.92
#